data_AF-A0A973D7S1-F1
#
_entry.id   AF-A0A973D7S1-F1
#
_cell.length_a   1.000
_cell.length_b   1.000
_cell.length_c   1.000
_cell.angle_alpha   90.00
_cell.angle_beta   90.00
_cell.angle_gamma   90.00
#
_symmetry.space_group_name_H-M   'P 1'
#
loop_
_entity.id
_entity.type
_entity.pdbx_description
1 polymer ?
#
loop_
_entity_poly.entity_id
_entity_poly.type
_entity_poly.pdbx_seq_one_letter_code
_entity_poly.pdbx_strand_id
1 'polypeptide(L)'
;MSDLTKVHSVRRFTSFGMIPFLLVVVAVLVGMTPLLEGQQLQARMGDPIDGLTPDQLDRFFAGKEEFLRTFTAAEGLGPGFNQDSCASCHANPVGGSGSIAVTRFGAADKGEPFDPLASLGGSLLQANAIS
;
A
#
# COMPACT_ATOMS: atom_id res chain seq x y z
N MET A 1 -63.27 -17.93 -48.06
CA MET A 1 -62.01 -18.54 -47.63
C MET A 1 -61.05 -17.38 -47.37
N SER A 2 -61.16 -16.71 -46.21
CA SER A 2 -60.42 -17.02 -44.97
C SER A 2 -58.91 -16.86 -45.19
N ASP A 3 -58.12 -16.07 -44.48
CA ASP A 3 -58.27 -15.37 -43.21
C ASP A 3 -56.90 -14.70 -42.91
N LEU A 4 -56.86 -13.82 -41.90
CA LEU A 4 -55.72 -13.47 -41.05
C LEU A 4 -54.72 -12.38 -41.51
N THR A 5 -55.21 -11.14 -41.36
CA THR A 5 -54.47 -10.02 -40.77
C THR A 5 -53.71 -10.42 -39.49
N LYS A 6 -52.41 -10.72 -39.60
CA LYS A 6 -51.54 -10.87 -38.43
C LYS A 6 -50.82 -9.55 -38.16
N VAL A 7 -51.51 -8.64 -37.49
CA VAL A 7 -50.90 -7.42 -36.94
C VAL A 7 -49.94 -7.87 -35.84
N HIS A 8 -48.64 -7.73 -36.09
CA HIS A 8 -47.61 -7.91 -35.07
C HIS A 8 -47.80 -6.82 -34.00
N SER A 9 -48.42 -7.20 -32.89
CA SER A 9 -48.50 -6.38 -31.68
C SER A 9 -47.08 -6.12 -31.18
N VAL A 10 -46.57 -4.92 -31.44
CA VAL A 10 -45.36 -4.40 -30.78
C VAL A 10 -45.76 -4.20 -29.32
N ARG A 11 -45.38 -5.15 -28.46
CA ARG A 11 -45.48 -4.99 -27.01
C ARG A 11 -44.67 -3.74 -26.65
N ARG A 12 -45.35 -2.62 -26.39
CA ARG A 12 -44.76 -1.48 -25.69
C ARG A 12 -44.18 -2.04 -24.39
N PHE A 13 -42.86 -2.15 -24.31
CA PHE A 13 -42.16 -2.29 -23.05
C PHE A 13 -42.49 -1.03 -22.26
N THR A 14 -43.52 -1.12 -21.42
CA THR A 14 -43.86 -0.05 -20.49
C THR A 14 -42.67 0.07 -19.54
N SER A 15 -42.11 1.28 -19.42
CA SER A 15 -41.01 1.67 -18.52
C SER A 15 -41.32 1.46 -17.02
N PHE A 16 -42.35 0.67 -16.69
CA PHE A 16 -42.93 0.49 -15.37
C PHE A 16 -41.95 -0.13 -14.35
N GLY A 17 -40.92 -0.85 -14.80
CA GLY A 17 -39.87 -1.39 -13.92
C GLY A 17 -38.65 -0.49 -13.74
N MET A 18 -38.44 0.47 -14.64
CA MET A 18 -37.18 1.23 -14.70
C MET A 18 -37.15 2.36 -13.68
N ILE A 19 -38.28 3.06 -13.51
CA ILE A 19 -38.44 4.17 -12.56
C ILE A 19 -38.32 3.70 -11.09
N PRO A 20 -39.04 2.67 -10.62
CA PRO A 20 -38.90 2.21 -9.23
C PRO A 20 -37.50 1.63 -8.96
N PHE A 21 -36.86 0.99 -9.95
CA PHE A 21 -35.49 0.52 -9.83
C PHE A 21 -34.50 1.67 -9.65
N LEU A 22 -34.62 2.73 -10.46
CA LEU A 22 -33.78 3.93 -10.35
C LEU A 22 -33.97 4.63 -9.00
N LEU A 23 -35.20 4.73 -8.50
CA LEU A 23 -35.49 5.33 -7.19
C LEU A 23 -34.87 4.53 -6.04
N VAL A 24 -34.88 3.20 -6.11
CA VAL A 24 -34.22 2.34 -5.11
C VAL A 24 -32.70 2.53 -5.16
N VAL A 25 -32.10 2.58 -6.35
CA VAL A 25 -30.65 2.83 -6.50
C VAL A 25 -30.27 4.18 -5.91
N VAL A 26 -31.04 5.24 -6.21
CA VAL A 26 -30.79 6.58 -5.64
C VAL A 26 -30.95 6.58 -4.12
N ALA A 27 -32.00 5.93 -3.58
CA ALA A 27 -32.20 5.84 -2.13
C ALA A 27 -31.06 5.09 -1.42
N VAL A 28 -30.52 4.03 -2.03
CA VAL A 28 -29.35 3.30 -1.50
C VAL A 28 -28.08 4.17 -1.55
N LEU A 29 -27.83 4.86 -2.66
CA LEU A 29 -26.66 5.74 -2.79
C LEU A 29 -26.72 6.92 -1.81
N VAL A 30 -27.89 7.54 -1.63
CA VAL A 30 -28.09 8.63 -0.66
C VAL A 30 -27.99 8.09 0.78
N GLY A 31 -28.55 6.92 1.07
CA GLY A 31 -28.48 6.30 2.39
C GLY A 31 -27.06 5.87 2.82
N MET A 32 -26.14 5.68 1.87
CA MET A 32 -24.73 5.36 2.12
C MET A 32 -23.86 6.59 2.39
N THR A 33 -24.31 7.82 2.05
CA THR A 33 -23.54 9.06 2.30
C THR A 33 -23.08 9.24 3.75
N PRO A 34 -23.93 9.10 4.80
CA PRO A 34 -23.48 9.33 6.17
C PRO A 34 -22.44 8.32 6.67
N LEU A 35 -22.31 7.14 6.04
CA LEU A 35 -21.23 6.20 6.35
C LEU A 35 -19.88 6.68 5.81
N LEU A 36 -19.88 7.45 4.72
CA LEU A 36 -18.68 7.94 4.06
C LEU A 36 -18.14 9.20 4.74
N GLU A 37 -19.01 10.11 5.20
CA GLU A 37 -18.61 11.32 5.95
C GLU A 37 -17.94 11.02 7.30
N GLY A 38 -18.17 9.83 7.87
CA GLY A 38 -17.56 9.41 9.14
C GLY A 38 -16.17 8.77 9.02
N GLN A 39 -15.70 8.49 7.80
CA GLN A 39 -14.40 7.83 7.60
C GLN A 39 -13.28 8.87 7.48
N GLN A 40 -12.50 9.03 8.54
CA GLN A 40 -11.22 9.73 8.45
C GLN A 40 -10.22 8.85 7.67
N LEU A 41 -9.71 9.36 6.55
CA LEU A 41 -8.68 8.68 5.78
C LEU A 41 -7.39 8.66 6.60
N GLN A 42 -6.73 7.51 6.65
CA GLN A 42 -5.38 7.42 7.18
C GLN A 42 -4.42 8.21 6.28
N ALA A 43 -3.38 8.79 6.87
CA ALA A 43 -2.31 9.44 6.13
C ALA A 43 -1.68 8.45 5.12
N ARG A 44 -1.14 8.99 4.03
CA ARG A 44 -0.41 8.17 3.05
C ARG A 44 0.85 7.61 3.70
N MET A 45 1.33 6.48 3.19
CA MET A 45 2.63 5.94 3.60
C MET A 45 3.71 7.01 3.37
N GLY A 46 4.57 7.22 4.38
CA GLY A 46 5.62 8.25 4.34
C GLY A 46 5.16 9.66 4.73
N ASP A 47 3.89 9.87 5.07
CA ASP A 47 3.36 11.13 5.60
C ASP A 47 3.09 11.02 7.11
N PRO A 48 3.12 12.15 7.85
CA PRO A 48 2.82 12.14 9.27
C PRO A 48 1.35 11.78 9.48
N ILE A 49 1.06 11.07 10.58
CA ILE A 49 -0.32 10.81 11.00
C ILE A 49 -0.97 12.07 11.57
N ASP A 50 -2.30 12.10 11.57
CA ASP A 50 -3.03 13.20 12.18
C ASP A 50 -2.88 13.19 13.72
N GLY A 51 -2.94 14.38 14.32
CA GLY A 51 -2.92 14.54 15.79
C GLY A 51 -1.55 14.54 16.45
N LEU A 52 -0.45 14.57 15.67
CA LEU A 52 0.89 14.77 16.23
C LEU A 52 1.00 16.14 16.92
N THR A 53 1.65 16.17 18.07
CA THR A 53 2.09 17.44 18.68
C THR A 53 3.16 18.10 17.81
N PRO A 54 3.42 19.41 17.95
CA PRO A 54 4.49 20.08 17.21
C PRO A 54 5.84 19.36 17.33
N ASP A 55 6.25 18.99 18.55
CA ASP A 55 7.51 18.26 18.78
C ASP A 55 7.55 16.90 18.08
N GLN A 56 6.42 16.19 17.99
CA GLN A 56 6.34 14.91 17.30
C GLN A 56 6.42 15.08 15.78
N LEU A 57 5.80 16.14 15.26
CA LEU A 57 5.84 16.48 13.85
C LEU A 57 7.27 16.88 13.43
N ASP A 58 7.97 17.64 14.26
CA ASP A 58 9.37 18.00 14.02
C ASP A 58 10.28 16.77 14.00
N ARG A 59 10.09 15.85 14.95
CA ARG A 59 10.82 14.56 14.95
C ARG A 59 10.49 13.71 13.73
N PHE A 60 9.24 13.72 13.28
CA PHE A 60 8.83 13.00 12.08
C PHE A 60 9.60 13.53 10.87
N PHE A 61 9.66 14.86 10.69
CA PHE A 61 10.37 15.44 9.54
C PHE A 61 11.88 15.26 9.61
N ALA A 62 12.49 15.36 10.80
CA ALA A 62 13.91 15.03 10.97
C ALA A 62 14.20 13.56 10.62
N GLY A 63 13.33 12.63 11.03
CA GLY A 63 13.43 11.23 10.65
C GLY A 63 13.21 10.99 9.14
N LYS A 64 12.31 11.74 8.51
CA LYS A 64 12.05 11.68 7.06
C LYS A 64 13.26 12.14 6.25
N GLU A 65 13.98 13.17 6.72
CA GLU A 65 15.23 13.62 6.11
C GLU A 65 16.30 12.51 6.17
N GLU A 66 16.51 11.90 7.35
CA GLU A 66 17.46 10.81 7.49
C GLU A 66 17.06 9.57 6.67
N PHE A 67 15.77 9.27 6.58
CA PHE A 67 15.24 8.16 5.76
C PHE A 67 15.53 8.35 4.26
N LEU A 68 15.50 9.60 3.80
CA LEU A 68 15.78 9.98 2.41
C LEU A 68 17.28 10.12 2.13
N ARG A 69 18.12 10.14 3.16
CA ARG A 69 19.55 10.37 3.02
C ARG A 69 20.21 9.23 2.26
N THR A 70 21.19 9.60 1.42
CA THR A 70 22.13 8.67 0.79
C THR A 70 23.40 8.61 1.65
N PHE A 71 23.79 7.41 2.04
CA PHE A 71 24.95 7.09 2.86
C PHE A 71 26.17 6.81 1.98
N THR A 72 27.29 7.39 2.35
CA THR A 72 28.60 7.13 1.72
C THR A 72 29.38 6.07 2.51
N ALA A 73 30.43 5.54 1.89
CA ALA A 73 31.35 4.61 2.56
C ALA A 73 31.95 5.21 3.84
N ALA A 74 32.32 6.50 3.82
CA ALA A 74 32.91 7.20 4.97
C ALA A 74 31.92 7.40 6.13
N GLU A 75 30.62 7.38 5.86
CA GLU A 75 29.56 7.51 6.86
C GLU A 75 29.14 6.16 7.47
N GLY A 76 29.86 5.07 7.16
CA GLY A 76 29.66 3.78 7.79
C GLY A 76 28.74 2.82 7.05
N LEU A 77 28.60 2.95 5.73
CA LEU A 77 27.87 1.99 4.89
C LEU A 77 28.41 0.55 5.02
N GLY A 78 29.71 0.43 5.33
CA GLY A 78 30.42 -0.84 5.49
C GLY A 78 30.91 -1.44 4.17
N PRO A 79 31.75 -2.50 4.23
CA PRO A 79 32.30 -3.15 3.04
C PRO A 79 31.25 -3.94 2.24
N GLY A 80 30.17 -4.39 2.89
CA GLY A 80 29.04 -5.06 2.27
C GLY A 80 27.73 -4.43 2.71
N PHE A 81 26.85 -4.13 1.77
CA PHE A 81 25.57 -3.43 2.01
C PHE A 81 24.53 -3.82 0.96
N ASN A 82 23.27 -3.45 1.19
CA ASN A 82 22.20 -3.72 0.24
C ASN A 82 21.88 -2.52 -0.63
N GLN A 83 21.71 -1.36 -0.01
CA GLN A 83 21.55 -0.08 -0.68
C GLN A 83 22.13 1.02 0.19
N ASP A 84 22.35 2.18 -0.44
CA ASP A 84 22.89 3.39 0.17
C ASP A 84 21.81 4.33 0.73
N SER A 85 20.52 3.96 0.69
CA SER A 85 19.43 4.73 1.29
C SER A 85 18.27 3.83 1.69
N CYS A 86 17.55 4.22 2.75
CA CYS A 86 16.32 3.54 3.16
C CYS A 86 15.24 3.63 2.07
N ALA A 87 15.17 4.81 1.43
CA ALA A 87 14.22 5.08 0.35
C ALA A 87 14.47 4.25 -0.91
N SER A 88 15.68 3.70 -1.11
CA SER A 88 15.99 2.82 -2.25
C SER A 88 15.18 1.52 -2.21
N CYS A 89 14.92 0.98 -1.01
CA CYS A 89 14.08 -0.20 -0.83
C CYS A 89 12.63 0.16 -0.49
N HIS A 90 12.36 1.26 0.21
CA HIS A 90 11.02 1.64 0.66
C HIS A 90 10.44 2.80 -0.18
N ALA A 91 10.17 2.51 -1.45
CA ALA A 91 9.95 3.53 -2.48
C ALA A 91 8.50 3.64 -3.00
N ASN A 92 7.59 2.71 -2.64
CA ASN A 92 6.24 2.63 -3.21
C ASN A 92 5.11 2.89 -2.19
N PRO A 93 4.73 4.17 -1.95
CA PRO A 93 5.52 5.38 -2.18
C PRO A 93 6.70 5.45 -1.19
N VAL A 94 7.49 6.53 -1.20
CA VAL A 94 8.60 6.67 -0.25
C VAL A 94 8.09 6.56 1.19
N GLY A 95 8.73 5.71 2.01
CA GLY A 95 8.25 5.35 3.35
C GLY A 95 7.21 4.21 3.37
N GLY A 96 6.89 3.66 2.21
CA GLY A 96 5.98 2.54 1.99
C GLY A 96 6.71 1.25 1.64
N SER A 97 6.11 0.44 0.77
CA SER A 97 6.64 -0.88 0.41
C SER A 97 7.77 -0.79 -0.62
N GLY A 98 8.52 -1.87 -0.73
CA GLY A 98 9.55 -2.07 -1.74
C GLY A 98 9.17 -3.11 -2.77
N SER A 99 9.82 -3.05 -3.93
CA SER A 99 9.80 -4.12 -4.93
C SER A 99 11.06 -4.99 -4.92
N ILE A 100 12.04 -4.65 -4.09
CA ILE A 100 13.31 -5.39 -3.99
C ILE A 100 13.12 -6.60 -3.08
N ALA A 101 13.31 -7.79 -3.64
CA ALA A 101 13.33 -9.03 -2.87
C ALA A 101 14.65 -9.15 -2.12
N VAL A 102 14.58 -9.67 -0.90
CA VAL A 102 15.75 -9.94 -0.07
C VAL A 102 15.78 -11.40 0.35
N THR A 103 16.99 -11.96 0.39
CA THR A 103 17.20 -13.31 0.93
C THR A 103 17.69 -13.19 2.37
N ARG A 104 16.99 -13.88 3.28
CA ARG A 104 17.45 -14.02 4.66
C ARG A 104 17.84 -15.47 4.93
N PHE A 105 19.01 -15.66 5.50
CA PHE A 105 19.55 -16.97 5.86
C PHE A 105 20.15 -16.91 7.27
N GLY A 106 20.42 -18.08 7.83
CA GLY A 106 21.04 -18.24 9.13
C GLY A 106 21.52 -19.66 9.31
N ALA A 107 22.17 -19.93 10.43
CA ALA A 107 22.55 -21.28 10.80
C ALA A 107 21.54 -21.89 11.78
N ALA A 108 21.41 -23.20 11.75
CA ALA A 108 20.71 -23.96 12.77
C ALA A 108 21.50 -25.24 13.01
N ASP A 109 22.06 -25.39 14.21
CA ASP A 109 22.63 -26.67 14.64
C ASP A 109 21.55 -27.52 15.29
N LYS A 110 21.73 -28.85 15.23
CA LYS A 110 20.71 -29.85 15.60
C LYS A 110 20.18 -29.66 17.02
N GLY A 111 19.07 -28.92 17.15
CA GLY A 111 18.35 -28.68 18.40
C GLY A 111 18.52 -27.28 18.99
N GLU A 112 19.41 -26.45 18.43
CA GLU A 112 19.62 -25.07 18.88
C GLU A 112 18.71 -24.08 18.12
N PRO A 113 18.37 -22.92 18.73
CA PRO A 113 17.60 -21.89 18.06
C PRO A 113 18.32 -21.35 16.81
N PHE A 114 17.54 -20.86 15.85
CA PHE A 114 18.03 -20.21 14.63
C PHE A 114 19.04 -19.10 14.97
N ASP A 115 20.27 -19.22 14.48
CA ASP A 115 21.30 -18.19 14.57
C ASP A 115 21.20 -17.25 13.35
N PRO A 116 20.86 -15.96 13.54
CA PRO A 116 20.80 -14.99 12.46
C PRO A 116 22.18 -14.52 12.00
N LEU A 117 23.28 -15.11 12.49
CA LEU A 117 24.66 -14.78 12.13
C LEU A 117 25.01 -13.32 12.42
N ALA A 118 24.51 -12.76 13.52
CA ALA A 118 24.67 -11.34 13.86
C ALA A 118 26.15 -10.90 13.93
N SER A 119 27.04 -11.78 14.37
CA SER A 119 28.49 -11.55 14.40
C SER A 119 29.16 -11.55 13.02
N LEU A 120 28.46 -12.02 11.97
CA LEU A 120 28.95 -12.13 10.60
C LEU A 120 28.22 -11.18 9.62
N GLY A 121 27.57 -10.13 10.14
CA GLY A 121 26.82 -9.16 9.33
C GLY A 121 25.32 -9.42 9.26
N GLY A 122 24.83 -10.44 9.98
CA GLY A 122 23.41 -10.73 10.14
C GLY A 122 22.81 -11.59 9.03
N SER A 123 21.49 -11.77 9.11
CA SER A 123 20.78 -12.76 8.31
C SER A 123 20.55 -12.33 6.86
N LEU A 124 20.76 -11.06 6.54
CA LEU A 124 20.40 -10.49 5.26
C LEU A 124 21.59 -10.59 4.29
N LEU A 125 21.40 -11.31 3.18
CA LEU A 125 22.39 -11.37 2.10
C LEU A 125 22.63 -9.97 1.53
N GLN A 126 23.87 -9.50 1.55
CA GLN A 126 24.26 -8.21 0.99
C GLN A 126 24.33 -8.28 -0.55
N ALA A 127 23.69 -7.34 -1.23
CA ALA A 127 23.66 -7.26 -2.69
C ALA A 127 24.87 -6.54 -3.31
N ASN A 128 25.56 -5.69 -2.54
CA ASN A 128 26.64 -4.83 -3.00
C ASN A 128 27.84 -4.89 -2.06
N ALA A 129 29.01 -4.54 -2.59
CA ALA A 129 30.24 -4.39 -1.81
C ALA A 129 31.14 -3.28 -2.39
N ILE A 130 31.92 -2.61 -1.53
CA ILE A 130 32.95 -1.64 -1.93
C ILE A 130 34.31 -2.18 -1.49
N SER A 131 35.28 -2.16 -2.41
CA SER A 131 36.66 -2.64 -2.24
C SER A 131 37.66 -1.50 -2.16
#